data_AF-A0A972R2C2-F1
#
_entry.id   AF-A0A972R2C2-F1
#
_cell.length_a   1.000
_cell.length_b   1.000
_cell.length_c   1.000
_cell.angle_alpha   90.00
_cell.angle_beta   90.00
_cell.angle_gamma   90.00
#
_symmetry.space_group_name_H-M   'P 1'
#
loop_
_entity.id
_entity.type
_entity.pdbx_description
1 polymer ?
#
loop_
_entity_poly.entity_id
_entity_poly.type
_entity_poly.pdbx_seq_one_letter_code
_entity_poly.pdbx_strand_id
1 'polypeptide(L)'
;MNKVLEDLDLAQKREYGKICEFWEERVGKKIAGHSCPHSLTSRGKLLVNVDSSPWVEELTLFHKEKIKTALNELLGGKVIKEVFFRIGKVG
;
A
#
# COMPACT_ATOMS: atom_id res chain seq x y z
N MET A 1 21.60 -3.24 -23.31
CA MET A 1 21.12 -3.88 -22.06
C MET A 1 20.74 -2.79 -21.07
N ASN A 2 19.46 -2.71 -20.69
CA ASN A 2 18.87 -1.61 -19.91
C ASN A 2 19.02 -1.86 -18.40
N LYS A 3 20.20 -1.58 -17.83
CA LYS A 3 20.43 -1.64 -16.36
C LYS A 3 19.39 -0.85 -15.55
N VAL A 4 18.91 0.28 -16.11
CA VAL A 4 17.93 1.16 -15.46
C VAL A 4 16.62 0.46 -15.13
N LEU A 5 16.15 -0.47 -15.96
CA LEU A 5 14.88 -1.18 -15.72
C LEU A 5 14.99 -2.18 -14.57
N GLU A 6 16.17 -2.79 -14.38
CA GLU A 6 16.43 -3.79 -13.35
C GLU A 6 16.54 -3.14 -11.96
N ASP A 7 17.22 -1.99 -11.86
CA ASP A 7 17.33 -1.22 -10.61
C ASP A 7 15.97 -0.71 -10.09
N LEU A 8 15.08 -0.30 -11.01
CA LEU A 8 13.72 0.16 -10.67
C LEU A 8 12.83 -0.97 -10.12
N ASP A 9 12.95 -2.17 -10.68
CA ASP A 9 12.19 -3.35 -10.22
C ASP A 9 12.62 -3.78 -8.81
N LEU A 10 13.93 -3.76 -8.53
CA LEU A 10 14.48 -4.09 -7.21
C LEU A 10 14.07 -3.07 -6.14
N ALA A 11 14.08 -1.77 -6.47
CA ALA A 11 13.62 -0.73 -5.55
C ALA A 11 12.14 -0.91 -5.19
N GLN A 12 11.28 -1.13 -6.19
CA GLN A 12 9.85 -1.35 -5.98
C GLN A 12 9.57 -2.59 -5.11
N LYS A 13 10.27 -3.70 -5.37
CA LYS A 13 10.13 -4.92 -4.56
C LYS A 13 10.51 -4.68 -3.10
N ARG A 14 11.57 -3.90 -2.87
CA ARG A 14 12.00 -3.51 -1.51
C ARG A 14 10.95 -2.64 -0.82
N GLU A 15 10.40 -1.65 -1.52
CA GLU A 15 9.36 -0.77 -0.99
C GLU A 15 8.10 -1.55 -0.65
N TYR A 16 7.62 -2.40 -1.57
CA TYR A 16 6.46 -3.24 -1.33
C TYR A 16 6.69 -4.23 -0.18
N GLY A 17 7.88 -4.82 -0.07
CA GLY A 17 8.26 -5.68 1.05
C GLY A 17 8.13 -4.98 2.40
N LYS A 18 8.64 -3.74 2.52
CA LYS A 18 8.48 -2.91 3.73
C LYS A 18 7.01 -2.62 4.03
N ILE A 19 6.21 -2.28 3.01
CA ILE A 19 4.77 -2.02 3.20
C ILE A 19 4.08 -3.26 3.78
N CYS A 20 4.38 -4.45 3.27
CA CYS A 20 3.82 -5.70 3.78
C CYS A 20 4.27 -6.00 5.21
N GLU A 21 5.57 -5.84 5.50
CA GLU A 21 6.16 -6.12 6.82
C GLU A 21 5.59 -5.20 7.92
N PHE A 22 5.44 -3.91 7.63
CA PHE A 22 5.01 -2.91 8.61
C PHE A 22 3.55 -2.45 8.43
N TRP A 23 2.73 -3.20 7.69
CA TRP A 23 1.35 -2.79 7.39
C TRP A 23 0.57 -2.52 8.68
N GLU A 24 0.45 -3.53 9.55
CA GLU A 24 -0.30 -3.43 10.79
C GLU A 24 0.21 -2.32 11.72
N GLU A 25 1.54 -2.19 11.84
CA GLU A 25 2.15 -1.11 12.63
C GLU A 25 1.71 0.27 12.13
N ARG A 26 1.65 0.47 10.81
CA ARG A 26 1.40 1.79 10.21
C ARG A 26 -0.07 2.14 10.06
N VAL A 27 -0.91 1.17 9.74
CA VAL A 27 -2.36 1.41 9.54
C VAL A 27 -3.19 1.11 10.79
N GLY A 28 -2.63 0.35 11.74
CA GLY A 28 -3.28 -0.10 12.95
C GLY A 28 -4.11 -1.37 12.75
N LYS A 29 -4.28 -2.12 13.84
CA LYS A 29 -4.92 -3.44 13.86
C LYS A 29 -6.32 -3.50 13.23
N LYS A 30 -7.14 -2.46 13.41
CA LYS A 30 -8.50 -2.41 12.83
C LYS A 30 -8.45 -2.42 11.30
N ILE A 31 -7.61 -1.57 10.69
CA ILE A 31 -7.50 -1.48 9.24
C ILE A 31 -6.79 -2.73 8.71
N ALA A 32 -5.72 -3.19 9.37
CA ALA A 32 -4.99 -4.39 8.96
C ALA A 32 -5.83 -5.67 9.01
N GLY A 33 -6.76 -5.78 9.97
CA GLY A 33 -7.67 -6.93 10.04
C GLY A 33 -8.66 -7.04 8.87
N HIS A 34 -8.93 -5.93 8.18
CA HIS A 34 -9.88 -5.87 7.07
C HIS A 34 -9.22 -5.50 5.74
N SER A 35 -7.89 -5.37 5.70
CA SER A 35 -7.19 -4.95 4.51
C SER A 35 -5.75 -5.43 4.46
N CYS A 36 -5.27 -5.76 3.26
CA CYS A 36 -3.88 -6.12 3.04
C CYS A 36 -3.32 -5.48 1.75
N PRO A 37 -2.02 -5.13 1.72
CA PRO A 37 -1.37 -4.64 0.51
C PRO A 37 -1.38 -5.71 -0.59
N HIS A 38 -1.87 -5.37 -1.77
CA HIS A 38 -1.93 -6.29 -2.90
C HIS A 38 -0.77 -6.09 -3.90
N SER A 39 -0.48 -4.84 -4.26
CA SER A 39 0.58 -4.53 -5.22
C SER A 39 0.99 -3.07 -5.19
N LEU A 40 2.27 -2.77 -5.38
CA LEU A 40 2.77 -1.42 -5.62
C LEU A 40 3.26 -1.31 -7.07
N THR A 41 2.68 -0.40 -7.85
CA THR A 41 3.13 -0.15 -9.22
C THR A 41 4.34 0.76 -9.26
N SER A 42 5.13 0.70 -10.35
CA SER A 42 6.28 1.61 -10.58
C SER A 42 5.89 3.08 -10.67
N ARG A 43 4.60 3.38 -10.83
CA ARG A 43 4.06 4.75 -10.81
C ARG A 43 3.66 5.23 -9.42
N GLY A 44 3.89 4.44 -8.37
CA GLY A 44 3.54 4.79 -6.99
C GLY A 44 2.06 4.62 -6.65
N LYS A 45 1.33 3.78 -7.40
CA LYS A 45 -0.05 3.41 -7.05
C LYS A 45 -0.03 2.14 -6.21
N LEU A 46 -0.48 2.23 -4.98
CA LEU A 46 -0.68 1.09 -4.09
C LEU A 46 -2.12 0.58 -4.24
N LEU A 47 -2.26 -0.72 -4.52
CA LEU A 47 -3.53 -1.41 -4.48
C LEU A 47 -3.64 -2.19 -3.17
N VAL A 48 -4.76 -2.03 -2.48
CA VAL A 48 -5.06 -2.66 -1.20
C VAL A 48 -6.31 -3.51 -1.39
N ASN A 49 -6.24 -4.78 -1.03
CA ASN A 49 -7.42 -5.62 -0.93
C ASN A 49 -8.12 -5.36 0.40
N VAL A 50 -9.44 -5.36 0.39
CA VAL A 50 -10.28 -5.31 1.57
C VAL A 50 -11.34 -6.39 1.51
N ASP A 51 -11.89 -6.79 2.66
CA ASP A 51 -12.80 -7.93 2.75
C ASP A 51 -14.27 -7.61 2.39
N SER A 52 -14.66 -6.33 2.38
CA SER A 52 -16.07 -5.95 2.23
C SER A 52 -16.26 -4.53 1.71
N SER A 53 -17.41 -4.28 1.06
CA SER A 53 -17.72 -2.99 0.42
C SER A 53 -17.81 -1.81 1.40
N PRO A 54 -18.37 -1.96 2.62
CA PRO A 54 -18.35 -0.87 3.61
C PRO A 54 -16.92 -0.43 3.96
N TRP A 55 -15.98 -1.39 4.04
CA TRP A 55 -14.57 -1.08 4.26
C TRP A 55 -13.92 -0.37 3.07
N VAL A 56 -14.30 -0.70 1.82
CA VAL A 56 -13.85 0.08 0.65
C VAL A 56 -14.26 1.55 0.80
N GLU A 57 -15.52 1.81 1.12
CA GLU A 57 -16.06 3.16 1.24
C GLU A 57 -15.43 3.92 2.42
N GLU A 58 -15.39 3.31 3.62
CA GLU A 58 -14.78 3.89 4.82
C GLU A 58 -13.30 4.25 4.56
N LEU A 59 -12.52 3.34 4.01
CA LEU A 59 -11.10 3.59 3.76
C LEU A 59 -10.87 4.65 2.69
N THR A 60 -11.68 4.64 1.62
CA THR A 60 -11.56 5.60 0.52
C THR A 60 -11.88 7.02 0.99
N LEU A 61 -12.93 7.19 1.80
CA LEU A 61 -13.40 8.51 2.24
C LEU A 61 -12.58 9.07 3.41
N PHE A 62 -12.21 8.23 4.38
CA PHE A 62 -11.70 8.71 5.67
C PHE A 62 -10.23 8.35 5.95
N HIS A 63 -9.74 7.22 5.42
CA HIS A 63 -8.42 6.71 5.82
C HIS A 63 -7.35 6.80 4.73
N LYS A 64 -7.73 7.02 3.48
CA LYS A 64 -6.85 7.02 2.31
C LYS A 64 -5.62 7.92 2.47
N GLU A 65 -5.82 9.19 2.82
CA GLU A 65 -4.73 10.16 2.96
C GLU A 65 -3.84 9.86 4.17
N LYS A 66 -4.43 9.35 5.25
CA LYS A 66 -3.69 8.92 6.45
C LYS A 66 -2.80 7.72 6.16
N ILE A 67 -3.34 6.70 5.49
CA ILE A 67 -2.60 5.50 5.06
C ILE A 67 -1.46 5.91 4.13
N LYS A 68 -1.75 6.74 3.11
CA LYS A 68 -0.73 7.24 2.18
C LYS A 68 0.42 7.96 2.90
N THR A 69 0.08 8.81 3.87
CA THR A 69 1.08 9.56 4.65
C THR A 69 1.95 8.62 5.49
N ALA A 70 1.32 7.74 6.28
CA ALA A 70 2.02 6.81 7.17
C ALA A 70 2.99 5.87 6.41
N LEU A 71 2.60 5.43 5.21
CA LEU A 71 3.44 4.58 4.37
C LEU A 71 4.58 5.36 3.70
N ASN A 72 4.35 6.60 3.27
CA ASN A 72 5.43 7.44 2.75
C ASN A 72 6.46 7.79 3.83
N GLU A 73 6.02 8.01 5.07
CA GLU A 73 6.92 8.17 6.23
C GLU A 73 7.75 6.91 6.49
N LEU A 74 7.14 5.73 6.44
CA LEU A 74 7.84 4.44 6.53
C LEU A 74 8.92 4.29 5.44
N LEU A 75 8.60 4.71 4.22
CA LEU A 75 9.50 4.57 3.07
C LEU A 75 10.57 5.67 3.01
N GLY A 76 10.46 6.71 3.84
CA GLY A 76 11.40 7.83 3.87
C GLY A 76 11.28 8.77 2.67
N GLY A 77 10.13 8.81 1.99
CA GLY A 77 9.93 9.62 0.79
C GLY A 77 8.54 9.51 0.19
N LYS A 78 8.25 10.35 -0.83
CA LYS A 78 6.96 10.38 -1.55
C LYS A 78 6.88 9.28 -2.63
N VAL A 79 6.99 8.02 -2.22
CA VAL A 79 6.92 6.84 -3.10
C VAL A 79 5.48 6.56 -3.52
N ILE A 80 4.55 6.56 -2.57
CA ILE A 80 3.14 6.29 -2.80
C ILE A 80 2.44 7.59 -3.18
N LYS A 81 2.02 7.67 -4.44
CA LYS A 81 1.26 8.79 -5.00
C LYS A 81 -0.23 8.63 -4.75
N GLU A 82 -0.72 7.41 -4.81
CA GLU A 82 -2.15 7.10 -4.75
C GLU A 82 -2.40 5.74 -4.11
N VAL A 83 -3.50 5.62 -3.36
CA VAL A 83 -3.96 4.37 -2.74
C VAL A 83 -5.34 4.02 -3.28
N PHE A 84 -5.50 2.79 -3.76
CA PHE A 84 -6.75 2.25 -4.25
C PHE A 84 -7.18 1.06 -3.39
N PHE A 85 -8.47 0.96 -3.13
CA PHE A 85 -9.09 -0.12 -2.37
C PHE A 85 -10.00 -0.93 -3.28
N ARG A 86 -9.98 -2.25 -3.15
CA ARG A 86 -10.91 -3.15 -3.85
C ARG A 86 -11.25 -4.36 -2.99
N ILE A 87 -12.38 -4.99 -3.28
CA ILE A 87 -12.70 -6.30 -2.70
C ILE A 87 -11.67 -7.33 -3.15
N GLY A 88 -11.14 -8.10 -2.20
CA GLY A 88 -10.19 -9.17 -2.46
C GLY A 88 -9.87 -9.98 -1.22
N LYS A 89 -9.00 -10.98 -1.38
CA LYS A 89 -8.55 -11.81 -0.26
C LYS A 89 -7.73 -10.95 0.71
N VAL A 90 -8.22 -10.84 1.94
CA VAL A 90 -7.46 -10.42 3.13
C VAL A 90 -6.91 -11.68 3.78
N GLY A 91 -5.64 -11.67 4.17
CA GLY A 91 -4.89 -12.84 4.63
C GLY A 91 -4.43 -12.67 6.05
#